data_AF-A0A0R1M4V1-F1
#
_entry.id   AF-A0A0R1M4V1-F1
#
_cell.length_a   1.000
_cell.length_b   1.000
_cell.length_c   1.000
_cell.angle_alpha   90.00
_cell.angle_beta   90.00
_cell.angle_gamma   90.00
#
_symmetry.space_group_name_H-M   'P 1'
#
loop_
_entity.id
_entity.type
_entity.pdbx_description
1 polymer ?
#
loop_
_entity_poly.entity_id
_entity_poly.type
_entity_poly.pdbx_seq_one_letter_code
_entity_poly.pdbx_strand_id
1 'polypeptide(L)'
;MRVNELYQNFQVTQEAITKKDYTRISQKLEIKALREQVTRKKYSATFLVKAKGACKLSLSQFYLYRGDQEAVDQFTDAKVDGQNSEHLKKGINQVTITTDPPEGQTAVLYLLANPERGKFIKYQFKFS
;
A
#
# COMPACT_ATOMS: atom_id res chain seq x y z
N MET A 1 -10.29 7.44 31.49
CA MET A 1 -10.39 6.30 30.54
C MET A 1 -8.97 5.86 30.23
N ARG A 2 -8.61 4.61 30.53
CA ARG A 2 -7.23 4.14 30.31
C ARG A 2 -7.04 3.95 28.82
N VAL A 3 -5.91 4.39 28.27
CA VAL A 3 -5.51 4.23 26.86
C VAL A 3 -5.83 2.81 26.37
N ASN A 4 -5.54 1.78 27.17
CA ASN A 4 -5.77 0.39 26.83
C ASN A 4 -7.25 0.01 26.54
N GLU A 5 -8.24 0.75 27.04
CA GLU A 5 -9.67 0.51 26.75
C GLU A 5 -10.09 1.10 25.39
N LEU A 6 -9.43 2.16 24.92
CA LEU A 6 -9.71 2.80 23.62
C LEU A 6 -9.26 1.94 22.43
N TYR A 7 -8.29 1.04 22.63
CA TYR A 7 -7.66 0.25 21.57
C TYR A 7 -7.99 -1.25 21.61
N GLN A 8 -8.87 -1.72 22.50
CA GLN A 8 -9.29 -3.14 22.51
C GLN A 8 -9.96 -3.57 21.19
N ASN A 9 -10.63 -2.64 20.51
CA ASN A 9 -11.25 -2.89 19.20
C ASN A 9 -10.30 -2.63 18.01
N PHE A 10 -9.06 -2.19 18.25
CA PHE A 10 -8.01 -2.05 17.25
C PHE A 10 -7.37 -3.42 16.96
N GLN A 11 -8.17 -4.42 16.58
CA GLN A 11 -7.61 -5.63 16.00
C GLN A 11 -7.09 -5.30 14.61
N VAL A 12 -5.77 -5.14 14.48
CA VAL A 12 -5.12 -5.05 13.18
C VAL A 12 -5.11 -6.45 12.58
N THR A 13 -6.05 -6.75 11.70
CA THR A 13 -6.02 -7.99 10.92
C THR A 13 -5.00 -7.86 9.80
N GLN A 14 -4.36 -8.97 9.43
CA GLN A 14 -3.42 -9.00 8.32
C GLN A 14 -4.02 -9.77 7.14
N GLU A 15 -4.01 -9.17 5.96
CA GLU A 15 -4.49 -9.77 4.72
C GLU A 15 -3.42 -9.70 3.63
N ALA A 16 -3.55 -10.54 2.59
CA ALA A 16 -2.64 -10.52 1.45
C ALA A 16 -3.30 -9.87 0.22
N ILE A 17 -2.56 -8.97 -0.43
CA ILE A 17 -2.86 -8.50 -1.79
C ILE A 17 -2.01 -9.32 -2.74
N THR A 18 -2.64 -10.07 -3.64
CA THR A 18 -1.95 -10.99 -4.56
C THR A 18 -2.13 -10.58 -6.01
N LYS A 19 -1.46 -11.29 -6.92
CA LYS A 19 -1.64 -11.16 -8.37
C LYS A 19 -2.93 -11.79 -8.91
N LYS A 20 -3.66 -12.57 -8.11
CA LYS A 20 -4.83 -13.31 -8.61
C LYS A 20 -6.05 -12.40 -8.65
N ASP A 21 -6.42 -11.86 -7.51
CA ASP A 21 -7.70 -11.18 -7.31
C ASP A 21 -7.55 -9.74 -6.85
N TYR A 22 -8.61 -8.95 -7.04
CA TYR A 22 -8.74 -7.62 -6.47
C TYR A 22 -9.14 -7.72 -5.01
N THR A 23 -8.34 -7.13 -4.13
CA THR A 23 -8.62 -7.01 -2.70
C THR A 23 -9.25 -5.64 -2.43
N ARG A 24 -10.40 -5.62 -1.77
CA ARG A 24 -11.07 -4.39 -1.38
C ARG A 24 -10.37 -3.74 -0.19
N ILE A 25 -9.87 -2.52 -0.35
CA ILE A 25 -9.14 -1.77 0.69
C ILE A 25 -9.95 -0.59 1.24
N SER A 26 -11.01 -0.19 0.54
CA SER A 26 -11.98 0.81 1.00
C SER A 26 -13.33 0.65 0.30
N GLN A 27 -14.30 1.49 0.62
CA GLN A 27 -15.56 1.54 -0.13
C GLN A 27 -15.38 1.97 -1.60
N LYS A 28 -14.28 2.67 -1.92
CA LYS A 28 -14.02 3.27 -3.23
C LYS A 28 -12.91 2.57 -4.03
N LEU A 29 -12.08 1.76 -3.39
CA LEU A 29 -10.84 1.24 -3.98
C LEU A 29 -10.72 -0.27 -3.77
N GLU A 30 -10.34 -0.96 -4.85
CA GLU A 30 -9.86 -2.34 -4.85
C GLU A 30 -8.45 -2.37 -5.48
N ILE A 31 -7.54 -3.17 -4.93
CA ILE A 31 -6.14 -3.25 -5.37
C ILE A 31 -5.77 -4.69 -5.69
N LYS A 32 -4.96 -4.87 -6.74
CA LYS A 32 -4.35 -6.14 -7.13
C LYS A 32 -2.85 -5.94 -7.40
N ALA A 33 -2.01 -6.83 -6.87
CA ALA A 33 -0.57 -6.75 -7.08
C ALA A 33 -0.23 -7.06 -8.55
N LEU A 34 0.78 -6.39 -9.11
CA LEU A 34 1.26 -6.68 -10.47
C LEU A 34 2.71 -7.13 -10.48
N ARG A 35 3.62 -6.33 -9.94
CA ARG A 35 5.05 -6.67 -9.84
C ARG A 35 5.77 -5.75 -8.88
N GLU A 36 6.93 -6.18 -8.42
CA GLU A 36 7.89 -5.33 -7.74
C GLU A 36 9.26 -5.43 -8.41
N GLN A 37 10.07 -4.41 -8.19
CA GLN A 37 11.46 -4.38 -8.59
C GLN A 37 12.26 -3.73 -7.47
N VAL A 38 13.26 -4.46 -7.00
CA VAL A 38 14.21 -4.01 -5.98
C VAL A 38 15.58 -3.89 -6.62
N THR A 39 16.20 -2.72 -6.48
CA THR A 39 17.59 -2.45 -6.87
C THR A 39 18.33 -1.88 -5.67
N ARG A 40 19.67 -1.82 -5.71
CA ARG A 40 20.48 -1.27 -4.61
C ARG A 40 20.08 0.14 -4.17
N LYS A 41 19.52 0.95 -5.09
CA LYS A 41 19.20 2.36 -4.84
C LYS A 41 17.71 2.68 -4.93
N LYS A 42 16.87 1.73 -5.35
CA LYS A 42 15.46 2.01 -5.63
C LYS A 42 14.57 0.80 -5.43
N TYR A 43 13.46 1.01 -4.72
CA TYR A 43 12.32 0.12 -4.66
C TYR A 43 11.20 0.68 -5.54
N SER A 44 10.57 -0.20 -6.32
CA SER A 44 9.35 0.14 -7.04
C SER A 44 8.35 -0.99 -6.96
N ALA A 45 7.10 -0.63 -6.72
CA ALA A 45 5.98 -1.55 -6.74
C ALA A 45 4.94 -1.05 -7.73
N THR A 46 4.51 -1.94 -8.63
CA THR A 46 3.39 -1.70 -9.53
C THR A 46 2.20 -2.54 -9.13
N PHE A 47 1.03 -1.92 -9.08
CA PHE A 47 -0.25 -2.57 -8.78
C PHE A 47 -1.37 -1.92 -9.59
N LEU A 48 -2.48 -2.65 -9.74
CA LEU A 48 -3.69 -2.15 -10.37
C LEU A 48 -4.66 -1.67 -9.30
N VAL A 49 -5.18 -0.46 -9.47
CA VAL A 49 -6.18 0.13 -8.58
C VAL A 49 -7.46 0.34 -9.35
N LYS A 50 -8.52 -0.35 -8.94
CA LYS A 50 -9.87 -0.13 -9.43
C LYS A 50 -10.57 0.88 -8.53
N ALA A 51 -10.82 2.07 -9.06
CA ALA A 51 -11.48 3.16 -8.36
C ALA A 51 -12.93 3.33 -8.82
N LYS A 52 -13.88 3.42 -7.87
CA LYS A 52 -15.30 3.67 -8.18
C LYS A 52 -15.58 5.09 -8.69
N GLY A 53 -14.68 6.03 -8.41
CA GLY A 53 -14.76 7.42 -8.81
C GLY A 53 -13.38 8.07 -8.76
N ALA A 54 -13.28 9.30 -9.27
CA ALA A 54 -12.04 10.06 -9.18
C ALA A 54 -11.67 10.31 -7.71
N CYS A 55 -10.42 10.04 -7.36
CA CYS A 55 -9.92 10.23 -6.00
C CYS A 55 -8.39 10.31 -5.97
N LYS A 56 -7.85 10.72 -4.84
CA LYS A 56 -6.41 10.77 -4.59
C LYS A 56 -5.95 9.51 -3.86
N LEU A 57 -4.88 8.89 -4.33
CA LEU A 57 -4.17 7.83 -3.64
C LEU A 57 -3.29 8.45 -2.54
N SER A 58 -3.37 7.95 -1.31
CA SER A 58 -2.58 8.46 -0.20
C SER A 58 -1.31 7.62 -0.03
N LEU A 59 -0.16 8.17 -0.41
CA LEU A 59 1.13 7.47 -0.27
C LEU A 59 1.52 7.20 1.18
N SER A 60 1.06 8.02 2.13
CA SER A 60 1.27 7.81 3.57
C SER A 60 0.59 6.56 4.13
N GLN A 61 -0.25 5.88 3.34
CA GLN A 61 -0.82 4.59 3.71
C GLN A 61 0.10 3.41 3.36
N PHE A 62 1.16 3.64 2.58
CA PHE A 62 2.11 2.62 2.14
C PHE A 62 3.37 2.66 2.99
N TYR A 63 3.85 1.48 3.34
CA TYR A 63 4.99 1.28 4.24
C TYR A 63 5.88 0.21 3.64
N LEU A 64 7.17 0.50 3.49
CA LEU A 64 8.14 -0.52 3.14
C LEU A 64 8.78 -1.04 4.42
N TYR A 65 8.51 -2.29 4.76
CA TYR A 65 9.12 -2.95 5.91
C TYR A 65 10.38 -3.69 5.45
N ARG A 66 11.49 -3.50 6.16
CA ARG A 66 12.78 -4.10 5.82
C ARG A 66 13.45 -4.91 6.94
N GLY A 67 12.71 -5.24 7.99
CA GLY A 67 13.24 -5.96 9.15
C GLY A 67 13.39 -5.07 10.38
N ASP A 68 14.59 -5.06 10.96
CA ASP A 68 14.97 -4.42 12.23
C ASP A 68 15.07 -2.89 12.20
N GLN A 69 14.98 -2.27 11.02
CA GLN A 69 14.89 -0.82 10.92
C GLN A 69 13.49 -0.33 11.28
N GLU A 70 13.40 0.46 12.36
CA GLU A 70 12.20 1.23 12.75
C GLU A 70 11.87 2.36 11.76
N ALA A 71 12.73 2.62 10.78
CA ALA A 71 12.52 3.64 9.77
C ALA A 71 11.50 3.18 8.72
N VAL A 72 10.31 3.78 8.77
CA VAL A 72 9.32 3.70 7.69
C VAL A 72 9.85 4.50 6.51
N ASP A 73 10.21 3.85 5.40
CA ASP A 73 10.47 4.59 4.17
C ASP A 73 9.20 5.27 3.71
N GLN A 74 9.27 6.58 3.50
CA GLN A 74 8.18 7.33 2.89
C GLN A 74 8.27 7.20 1.37
N PHE A 75 7.15 6.86 0.75
CA PHE A 75 7.00 6.92 -0.70
C PHE A 75 6.78 8.38 -1.10
N THR A 76 7.74 8.95 -1.82
CA THR A 76 7.69 10.36 -2.27
C THR A 76 7.06 10.50 -3.65
N ASP A 77 7.06 9.43 -4.44
CA ASP A 77 6.68 9.48 -5.84
C ASP A 77 5.65 8.41 -6.20
N ALA A 78 4.65 8.85 -6.96
CA ALA A 78 3.65 8.01 -7.60
C ALA A 78 3.55 8.32 -9.09
N LYS A 79 3.40 7.26 -9.89
CA LYS A 79 2.95 7.35 -11.27
C LYS A 79 1.61 6.65 -11.41
N VAL A 80 0.62 7.36 -11.93
CA VAL A 80 -0.68 6.82 -12.32
C VAL A 80 -0.73 6.81 -13.85
N ASP A 81 -0.94 5.62 -14.42
CA ASP A 81 -0.96 5.39 -15.88
C ASP A 81 0.30 5.94 -16.59
N GLY A 82 1.45 5.85 -15.91
CA GLY A 82 2.75 6.31 -16.41
C GLY A 82 3.07 7.79 -16.17
N GLN A 83 2.12 8.60 -15.71
CA GLN A 83 2.31 10.02 -15.44
C GLN A 83 2.53 10.28 -13.94
N ASN A 84 3.42 11.22 -13.60
CA ASN A 84 3.64 11.64 -12.21
C ASN A 84 2.35 12.24 -11.66
N SER A 85 1.69 11.51 -10.77
CA SER A 85 0.36 11.86 -10.27
C SER A 85 0.00 10.92 -9.11
N GLU A 86 -0.82 11.41 -8.19
CA GLU A 86 -1.51 10.61 -7.17
C GLU A 86 -3.02 10.51 -7.46
N HIS A 87 -3.51 11.14 -8.54
CA HIS A 87 -4.93 11.16 -8.88
C HIS A 87 -5.32 9.96 -9.72
N LEU A 88 -6.26 9.19 -9.20
CA LEU A 88 -6.91 8.06 -9.86
C LEU A 88 -8.14 8.54 -10.61
N LYS A 89 -8.33 8.03 -11.82
CA LYS A 89 -9.58 8.16 -12.58
C LYS A 89 -10.55 7.05 -12.17
N LYS A 90 -11.84 7.25 -12.45
CA LYS A 90 -12.82 6.16 -12.35
C LYS A 90 -12.41 5.01 -13.29
N GLY A 91 -12.41 3.78 -12.80
CA GLY A 91 -11.97 2.60 -13.56
C GLY A 91 -10.67 2.01 -13.03
N ILE A 92 -9.97 1.27 -13.88
CA ILE A 92 -8.69 0.63 -13.55
C ILE A 92 -7.56 1.60 -13.88
N ASN A 93 -6.67 1.83 -12.92
CA ASN A 93 -5.47 2.64 -13.08
C ASN A 93 -4.26 1.78 -12.74
N GLN A 94 -3.18 1.90 -13.51
CA GLN A 94 -1.91 1.28 -13.15
C GLN A 94 -1.11 2.26 -12.29
N VAL A 95 -0.83 1.88 -11.05
CA VAL A 95 -0.08 2.71 -10.12
C VAL A 95 1.30 2.13 -9.93
N THR A 96 2.32 2.98 -9.97
CA THR A 96 3.67 2.65 -9.54
C THR A 96 4.09 3.61 -8.45
N ILE A 97 4.48 3.08 -7.29
CA ILE A 97 5.06 3.87 -6.18
C ILE A 97 6.54 3.56 -6.08
N THR A 98 7.33 4.56 -5.73
CA THR A 98 8.78 4.40 -5.59
C THR A 98 9.32 5.06 -4.34
N THR A 99 10.36 4.47 -3.79
CA THR A 99 11.16 5.05 -2.70
C THR A 99 12.61 4.57 -2.86
N ASP A 100 13.54 5.24 -2.19
CA ASP A 100 14.97 4.93 -2.22
C ASP A 100 15.32 4.10 -0.99
N PRO A 101 15.51 2.77 -1.11
CA PRO A 101 15.85 1.94 0.02
C PRO A 101 17.36 2.02 0.31
N PRO A 102 17.80 2.07 1.59
CA PRO A 102 19.12 1.61 1.99
C PRO A 102 19.41 0.17 1.53
N GLU A 103 20.68 -0.06 1.21
CA GLU A 103 21.16 -1.30 0.60
C GLU A 103 20.98 -2.54 1.50
N GLY A 104 20.72 -3.69 0.87
CA GLY A 104 21.03 -5.00 1.46
C GLY A 104 19.92 -5.73 2.24
N GLN A 105 18.68 -5.22 2.29
CA GLN A 105 17.60 -5.83 3.09
C GLN A 105 16.42 -6.33 2.25
N THR A 106 15.74 -7.37 2.72
CA THR A 106 14.48 -7.88 2.14
C THR A 106 13.38 -6.86 2.35
N ALA A 107 12.78 -6.36 1.26
CA ALA A 107 11.73 -5.36 1.32
C ALA A 107 10.35 -6.00 1.19
N VAL A 108 9.45 -5.70 2.13
CA VAL A 108 8.06 -6.14 2.12
C VAL A 108 7.14 -4.93 2.12
N LEU A 109 6.35 -4.76 1.06
CA LEU A 109 5.39 -3.68 0.96
C LEU A 109 4.12 -3.99 1.77
N TYR A 110 3.75 -3.05 2.63
CA TYR A 110 2.49 -3.04 3.35
C TYR A 110 1.64 -1.83 2.98
N LEU A 111 0.32 -2.02 3.07
CA LEU A 111 -0.68 -0.95 3.02
C LEU A 111 -1.54 -1.02 4.28
N LEU A 112 -1.66 0.10 5.00
CA LEU A 112 -2.59 0.24 6.11
C LEU A 112 -3.87 0.92 5.61
N ALA A 113 -4.99 0.20 5.66
CA ALA A 113 -6.28 0.76 5.27
C ALA A 113 -7.34 0.54 6.36
N ASN A 114 -8.38 1.36 6.31
CA ASN A 114 -9.53 1.30 7.20
C ASN A 114 -10.79 1.10 6.33
N PRO A 115 -11.01 -0.12 5.81
CA PRO A 115 -12.07 -0.37 4.82
C PRO A 115 -13.47 -0.13 5.37
N GLU A 116 -13.65 -0.30 6.68
CA GLU A 116 -14.88 -0.05 7.43
C GLU A 116 -14.53 0.68 8.72
N ARG A 117 -15.35 1.64 9.16
CA ARG A 117 -15.06 2.49 10.32
C ARG A 117 -14.68 1.64 11.55
N GLY A 118 -13.45 1.81 12.01
CA GLY A 118 -12.94 1.17 13.24
C GLY A 118 -12.25 -0.18 13.01
N LYS A 119 -12.07 -0.62 11.75
CA LYS A 119 -11.33 -1.84 11.41
C LYS A 119 -10.10 -1.48 10.59
N PHE A 120 -8.94 -1.48 11.22
CA PHE A 120 -7.67 -1.29 10.52
C PHE A 120 -7.16 -2.64 10.01
N ILE A 121 -6.84 -2.71 8.73
CA ILE A 121 -6.29 -3.90 8.10
C ILE A 121 -4.89 -3.56 7.58
N LYS A 122 -3.93 -4.42 7.91
CA LYS A 122 -2.58 -4.41 7.37
C LYS A 122 -2.52 -5.36 6.18
N TYR A 123 -2.46 -4.82 4.99
CA TYR A 123 -2.32 -5.60 3.76
C TYR A 123 -0.85 -5.82 3.44
N GLN A 124 -0.42 -7.06 3.30
CA GLN A 124 0.89 -7.43 2.78
C GLN A 124 0.79 -7.68 1.26
N PHE A 125 1.62 -7.02 0.47
CA PHE A 125 1.70 -7.33 -0.95
C PHE A 125 2.49 -8.62 -1.16
N LYS A 126 1.94 -9.52 -1.97
CA LYS A 126 2.60 -10.74 -2.45
C LYS A 126 2.67 -10.70 -3.97
N PHE A 127 3.87 -10.43 -4.47
CA PHE A 127 4.14 -10.30 -5.90
C PHE A 127 4.57 -11.63 -6.56
N SER A 128 4.70 -12.71 -5.79
CA SER A 128 4.98 -14.08 -6.26
C SER A 128 3.70 -14.83 -6.59
#